data_AF-A0A7S0RBS4-F1
#
_entry.id   AF-A0A7S0RBS4-F1
#
_cell.length_a   1.000
_cell.length_b   1.000
_cell.length_c   1.000
_cell.angle_alpha   90.00
_cell.angle_beta   90.00
_cell.angle_gamma   90.00
#
_symmetry.space_group_name_H-M   'P 1'
#
loop_
_entity.id
_entity.type
_entity.pdbx_description
1 polymer ?
#
loop_
_entity_poly.entity_id
_entity_poly.type
_entity_poly.pdbx_seq_one_letter_code
_entity_poly.pdbx_strand_id
1 'polypeptide(L)'
;APAVALLLHFQLAELATLSTLQLLVASNQDTLAEEMASCLEVDLRRGLIQLFVEQTMYKQAHRAVKKFKLEHEFPEVRRLHYESSITKLALRCQWEVALAMAAPDPHLQAHAVRLLVEHGELERAVEAHVGFGLPGPPPGCEDALRLQQQAERKYLQ
;
A
#
# COMPACT_ATOMS: atom_id res chain seq x y z
N ALA A 1 5.56 -26.58 -0.51
CA ALA A 1 6.91 -27.04 -0.87
C ALA A 1 7.29 -28.34 -0.17
N PRO A 2 8.14 -29.17 -0.80
CA PRO A 2 8.72 -30.38 -0.18
C PRO A 2 9.53 -30.08 1.09
N ALA A 3 10.17 -28.90 1.21
CA ALA A 3 10.88 -28.50 2.43
C ALA A 3 9.95 -28.40 3.66
N VAL A 4 8.76 -27.80 3.51
CA VAL A 4 7.76 -27.70 4.58
C VAL A 4 7.18 -29.08 4.93
N ALA A 5 6.99 -29.93 3.93
CA ALA A 5 6.54 -31.31 4.15
C ALA A 5 7.56 -32.12 4.94
N LEU A 6 8.87 -31.94 4.68
CA LEU A 6 9.94 -32.59 5.45
C LEU A 6 10.01 -32.06 6.88
N LEU A 7 9.88 -30.75 7.09
CA LEU A 7 9.84 -30.16 8.44
C LEU A 7 8.71 -30.76 9.28
N LEU A 8 7.51 -30.88 8.71
CA LEU A 8 6.38 -31.50 9.39
C LEU A 8 6.58 -33.01 9.60
N HIS A 9 7.12 -33.71 8.60
CA HIS A 9 7.35 -35.15 8.64
C HIS A 9 8.38 -35.56 9.72
N PHE A 10 9.43 -34.77 9.87
CA PHE A 10 10.46 -34.99 10.90
C PHE A 10 10.11 -34.36 12.26
N GLN A 11 8.89 -33.84 12.44
CA GLN A 11 8.44 -33.16 13.66
C GLN A 11 9.33 -31.96 14.05
N LEU A 12 9.98 -31.34 13.08
CA LEU A 12 10.83 -30.16 13.27
C LEU A 12 10.00 -28.86 13.33
N ALA A 13 8.77 -28.93 13.84
CA ALA A 13 7.89 -27.77 13.99
C ALA A 13 8.53 -26.69 14.88
N GLU A 14 9.41 -27.10 15.80
CA GLU A 14 10.22 -26.22 16.65
C GLU A 14 11.16 -25.29 15.85
N LEU A 15 11.55 -25.66 14.64
CA LEU A 15 12.35 -24.80 13.75
C LEU A 15 11.48 -23.80 12.99
N ALA A 16 10.18 -23.97 12.99
CA ALA A 16 9.26 -23.17 12.21
C ALA A 16 8.77 -21.95 13.03
N THR A 17 9.73 -21.11 13.38
CA THR A 17 9.55 -19.93 14.24
C THR A 17 9.50 -18.64 13.43
N LEU A 18 9.19 -17.52 14.10
CA LEU A 18 9.21 -16.20 13.50
C LEU A 18 10.62 -15.81 12.99
N SER A 19 11.69 -16.22 13.67
CA SER A 19 13.06 -15.97 13.22
C SER A 19 13.39 -16.70 11.91
N THR A 20 12.88 -17.90 11.72
CA THR A 20 13.00 -18.62 10.44
C THR A 20 12.22 -17.92 9.34
N LEU A 21 11.01 -17.40 9.63
CA LEU A 21 10.27 -16.56 8.67
C LEU A 21 11.05 -15.30 8.29
N GLN A 22 11.65 -14.61 9.27
CA GLN A 22 12.50 -13.44 9.03
C GLN A 22 13.67 -13.77 8.10
N LEU A 23 14.35 -14.90 8.33
CA LEU A 23 15.46 -15.35 7.49
C LEU A 23 14.99 -15.66 6.05
N LEU A 24 13.84 -16.32 5.90
CA LEU A 24 13.27 -16.63 4.59
C LEU A 24 12.89 -15.36 3.83
N VAL A 25 12.25 -14.40 4.49
CA VAL A 25 11.89 -13.11 3.87
C VAL A 25 13.15 -12.33 3.47
N ALA A 26 14.16 -12.28 4.36
CA ALA A 26 15.45 -11.65 4.05
C ALA A 26 16.19 -12.33 2.88
N SER A 27 15.96 -13.62 2.67
CA SER A 27 16.52 -14.40 1.56
C SER A 27 15.67 -14.34 0.27
N ASN A 28 14.66 -13.47 0.20
CA ASN A 28 13.69 -13.37 -0.89
C ASN A 28 12.90 -14.68 -1.14
N GLN A 29 12.72 -15.50 -0.12
CA GLN A 29 11.95 -16.75 -0.15
C GLN A 29 10.55 -16.53 0.44
N ASP A 30 9.84 -15.50 -0.03
CA ASP A 30 8.52 -15.09 0.46
C ASP A 30 7.46 -16.18 0.26
N THR A 31 7.50 -16.88 -0.86
CA THR A 31 6.61 -18.02 -1.16
C THR A 31 6.78 -19.17 -0.16
N LEU A 32 8.03 -19.51 0.18
CA LEU A 32 8.34 -20.56 1.14
C LEU A 32 7.94 -20.14 2.57
N ALA A 33 8.16 -18.86 2.93
CA ALA A 33 7.71 -18.31 4.20
C ALA A 33 6.18 -18.41 4.34
N GLU A 34 5.43 -18.08 3.28
CA GLU A 34 3.97 -18.22 3.27
C GLU A 34 3.51 -19.67 3.38
N GLU A 35 4.15 -20.61 2.68
CA GLU A 35 3.80 -22.03 2.78
C GLU A 35 4.07 -22.57 4.18
N MET A 36 5.20 -22.19 4.78
CA MET A 36 5.53 -22.55 6.16
C MET A 36 4.47 -22.01 7.12
N ALA A 37 4.12 -20.71 7.04
CA ALA A 37 3.07 -20.13 7.87
C ALA A 37 1.68 -20.73 7.63
N SER A 38 1.37 -21.17 6.40
CA SER A 38 0.10 -21.83 6.06
C SER A 38 -0.08 -23.16 6.81
N CYS A 39 1.02 -23.87 7.02
CA CYS A 39 1.04 -25.19 7.65
C CYS A 39 1.07 -25.14 9.19
N LEU A 40 1.23 -23.95 9.77
CA LEU A 40 1.48 -23.77 11.20
C LEU A 40 0.38 -22.93 11.87
N GLU A 41 0.61 -22.62 13.15
CA GLU A 41 -0.30 -21.91 14.04
C GLU A 41 -0.68 -20.50 13.54
N VAL A 42 -1.83 -20.02 13.99
CA VAL A 42 -2.39 -18.71 13.58
C VAL A 42 -1.44 -17.57 13.94
N ASP A 43 -0.73 -17.65 15.05
CA ASP A 43 0.19 -16.59 15.49
C ASP A 43 1.41 -16.44 14.57
N LEU A 44 1.88 -17.52 13.94
CA LEU A 44 2.92 -17.47 12.92
C LEU A 44 2.43 -16.79 11.64
N ARG A 45 1.15 -16.98 11.27
CA ARG A 45 0.53 -16.27 10.13
C ARG A 45 0.43 -14.77 10.40
N ARG A 46 -0.01 -14.39 11.60
CA ARG A 46 -0.04 -12.99 12.06
C ARG A 46 1.35 -12.37 12.04
N GLY A 47 2.33 -13.08 12.61
CA GLY A 47 3.73 -12.63 12.64
C GLY A 47 4.32 -12.43 11.23
N LEU A 48 4.00 -13.30 10.27
CA LEU A 48 4.43 -13.13 8.88
C LEU A 48 3.80 -11.89 8.22
N ILE A 49 2.50 -11.65 8.44
CA ILE A 49 1.83 -10.47 7.90
C ILE A 49 2.45 -9.19 8.49
N GLN A 50 2.64 -9.16 9.81
CA GLN A 50 3.26 -8.05 10.51
C GLN A 50 4.67 -7.77 9.97
N LEU A 51 5.47 -8.82 9.77
CA LEU A 51 6.81 -8.73 9.19
C LEU A 51 6.78 -8.10 7.78
N PHE A 52 5.82 -8.49 6.93
CA PHE A 52 5.68 -7.88 5.61
C PHE A 52 5.29 -6.40 5.68
N VAL A 53 4.43 -6.03 6.61
CA VAL A 53 4.04 -4.62 6.82
C VAL A 53 5.23 -3.79 7.27
N GLU A 54 5.99 -4.27 8.26
CA GLU A 54 7.19 -3.60 8.78
C GLU A 54 8.27 -3.41 7.71
N GLN A 55 8.40 -4.35 6.78
CA GLN A 55 9.33 -4.27 5.66
C GLN A 55 8.75 -3.54 4.43
N THR A 56 7.59 -2.91 4.53
CA THR A 56 6.89 -2.22 3.42
C THR A 56 6.55 -3.12 2.22
N MET A 57 6.52 -4.44 2.43
CA MET A 57 6.17 -5.47 1.46
C MET A 57 4.64 -5.62 1.36
N TYR A 58 3.94 -4.51 1.15
CA TYR A 58 2.47 -4.45 1.28
C TYR A 58 1.71 -5.35 0.29
N LYS A 59 2.30 -5.66 -0.87
CA LYS A 59 1.71 -6.61 -1.83
C LYS A 59 1.70 -8.02 -1.26
N GLN A 60 2.80 -8.44 -0.63
CA GLN A 60 2.94 -9.72 0.02
C GLN A 60 2.04 -9.79 1.26
N ALA A 61 2.00 -8.73 2.07
CA ALA A 61 1.08 -8.62 3.19
C ALA A 61 -0.38 -8.79 2.76
N HIS A 62 -0.82 -8.06 1.73
CA HIS A 62 -2.21 -8.13 1.23
C HIS A 62 -2.56 -9.51 0.68
N ARG A 63 -1.62 -10.16 -0.02
CA ARG A 63 -1.79 -11.54 -0.49
C ARG A 63 -1.93 -12.50 0.68
N ALA A 64 -1.07 -12.40 1.69
CA ALA A 64 -1.07 -13.25 2.87
C ALA A 64 -2.36 -13.08 3.70
N VAL A 65 -2.81 -11.85 3.93
CA VAL A 65 -4.06 -11.55 4.64
C VAL A 65 -5.26 -12.24 3.99
N LYS A 66 -5.39 -12.11 2.66
CA LYS A 66 -6.46 -12.80 1.90
C LYS A 66 -6.35 -14.32 1.96
N LYS A 67 -5.13 -14.85 1.85
CA LYS A 67 -4.87 -16.30 1.88
C LYS A 67 -5.24 -16.89 3.24
N PHE A 68 -4.94 -16.20 4.31
CA PHE A 68 -5.17 -16.65 5.68
C PHE A 68 -6.55 -16.26 6.25
N LYS A 69 -7.35 -15.50 5.50
CA LYS A 69 -8.67 -15.00 5.90
C LYS A 69 -8.62 -14.15 7.18
N LEU A 70 -7.61 -13.28 7.26
CA LEU A 70 -7.34 -12.41 8.41
C LEU A 70 -7.68 -10.93 8.12
N GLU A 71 -8.56 -10.66 7.16
CA GLU A 71 -8.93 -9.30 6.74
C GLU A 71 -9.49 -8.46 7.89
N HIS A 72 -10.19 -9.09 8.83
CA HIS A 72 -10.74 -8.42 10.02
C HIS A 72 -9.66 -8.02 11.03
N GLU A 73 -8.54 -8.75 11.08
CA GLU A 73 -7.43 -8.45 11.98
C GLU A 73 -6.48 -7.41 11.40
N PHE A 74 -6.41 -7.32 10.07
CA PHE A 74 -5.52 -6.41 9.34
C PHE A 74 -6.26 -5.56 8.29
N PRO A 75 -7.30 -4.79 8.68
CA PRO A 75 -8.08 -3.99 7.73
C PRO A 75 -7.24 -2.94 6.98
N GLU A 76 -6.17 -2.45 7.60
CA GLU A 76 -5.26 -1.43 7.07
C GLU A 76 -4.35 -1.93 5.95
N VAL A 77 -4.07 -3.24 5.87
CA VAL A 77 -3.12 -3.80 4.89
C VAL A 77 -3.60 -3.57 3.46
N ARG A 78 -4.92 -3.68 3.22
CA ARG A 78 -5.50 -3.38 1.90
C ARG A 78 -5.20 -1.95 1.51
N ARG A 79 -5.45 -0.99 2.41
CA ARG A 79 -5.22 0.43 2.19
C ARG A 79 -3.74 0.69 1.89
N LEU A 80 -2.84 0.23 2.74
CA LEU A 80 -1.39 0.37 2.58
C LEU A 80 -0.88 -0.19 1.24
N HIS A 81 -1.40 -1.33 0.81
CA HIS A 81 -1.05 -1.93 -0.48
C HIS A 81 -1.42 -1.03 -1.67
N TYR A 82 -2.65 -0.51 -1.68
CA TYR A 82 -3.10 0.34 -2.78
C TYR A 82 -2.42 1.72 -2.73
N GLU A 83 -2.24 2.32 -1.56
CA GLU A 83 -1.49 3.57 -1.42
C GLU A 83 -0.04 3.45 -1.90
N SER A 84 0.64 2.36 -1.52
CA SER A 84 1.99 2.09 -2.01
C SER A 84 2.02 1.91 -3.53
N SER A 85 1.01 1.25 -4.10
CA SER A 85 0.90 1.04 -5.54
C SER A 85 0.65 2.36 -6.29
N ILE A 86 -0.27 3.19 -5.79
CA ILE A 86 -0.58 4.52 -6.34
C ILE A 86 0.64 5.43 -6.23
N THR A 87 1.31 5.47 -5.07
CA THR A 87 2.55 6.24 -4.88
C THR A 87 3.63 5.82 -5.88
N LYS A 88 3.81 4.51 -6.13
CA LYS A 88 4.79 4.01 -7.14
C LYS A 88 4.43 4.41 -8.57
N LEU A 89 3.14 4.49 -8.91
CA LEU A 89 2.67 4.97 -10.21
C LEU A 89 2.88 6.48 -10.35
N ALA A 90 2.59 7.24 -9.30
CA ALA A 90 2.81 8.69 -9.21
C ALA A 90 4.29 9.06 -9.40
N LEU A 91 5.22 8.34 -8.73
CA LEU A 91 6.67 8.53 -8.91
C LEU A 91 7.15 8.28 -10.35
N ARG A 92 6.37 7.56 -11.16
CA ARG A 92 6.65 7.31 -12.59
C ARG A 92 5.81 8.20 -13.50
N CYS A 93 5.13 9.19 -12.95
CA CYS A 93 4.17 10.08 -13.62
C CYS A 93 3.04 9.34 -14.36
N GLN A 94 2.72 8.11 -13.95
CA GLN A 94 1.64 7.30 -14.54
C GLN A 94 0.28 7.65 -13.93
N TRP A 95 -0.10 8.92 -14.02
CA TRP A 95 -1.25 9.50 -13.33
C TRP A 95 -2.59 8.91 -13.74
N GLU A 96 -2.80 8.64 -15.03
CA GLU A 96 -4.03 7.99 -15.53
C GLU A 96 -4.29 6.65 -14.84
N VAL A 97 -3.25 5.83 -14.72
CA VAL A 97 -3.34 4.51 -14.07
C VAL A 97 -3.53 4.65 -12.56
N ALA A 98 -2.83 5.61 -11.94
CA ALA A 98 -2.95 5.91 -10.52
C ALA A 98 -4.37 6.35 -10.14
N LEU A 99 -4.96 7.26 -10.92
CA LEU A 99 -6.32 7.78 -10.73
C LEU A 99 -7.38 6.71 -10.98
N ALA A 100 -7.23 5.91 -12.05
CA ALA A 100 -8.13 4.79 -12.31
C ALA A 100 -8.10 3.75 -11.16
N MET A 101 -6.92 3.51 -10.57
CA MET A 101 -6.77 2.62 -9.41
C MET A 101 -7.39 3.20 -8.14
N ALA A 102 -7.36 4.52 -7.98
CA ALA A 102 -7.91 5.23 -6.83
C ALA A 102 -9.44 5.37 -6.89
N ALA A 103 -10.03 5.42 -8.09
CA ALA A 103 -11.45 5.67 -8.34
C ALA A 103 -12.47 4.92 -7.46
N PRO A 104 -12.31 3.62 -7.10
CA PRO A 104 -13.33 2.91 -6.33
C PRO A 104 -13.34 3.24 -4.82
N ASP A 105 -12.36 3.96 -4.29
CA ASP A 105 -12.18 4.13 -2.85
C ASP A 105 -11.91 5.61 -2.50
N PRO A 106 -12.82 6.29 -1.77
CA PRO A 106 -12.67 7.72 -1.44
C PRO A 106 -11.36 8.07 -0.72
N HIS A 107 -10.82 7.14 0.08
CA HIS A 107 -9.54 7.35 0.74
C HIS A 107 -8.39 7.36 -0.26
N LEU A 108 -8.42 6.43 -1.23
CA LEU A 108 -7.41 6.37 -2.29
C LEU A 108 -7.53 7.54 -3.25
N GLN A 109 -8.76 8.00 -3.55
CA GLN A 109 -9.00 9.21 -4.34
C GLN A 109 -8.32 10.42 -3.70
N ALA A 110 -8.58 10.67 -2.41
CA ALA A 110 -7.96 11.77 -1.67
C ALA A 110 -6.44 11.64 -1.62
N HIS A 111 -5.92 10.41 -1.47
CA HIS A 111 -4.47 10.16 -1.50
C HIS A 111 -3.86 10.48 -2.87
N ALA A 112 -4.50 10.08 -3.97
CA ALA A 112 -4.02 10.34 -5.33
C ALA A 112 -4.03 11.84 -5.67
N VAL A 113 -5.08 12.56 -5.25
CA VAL A 113 -5.15 14.03 -5.39
C VAL A 113 -4.04 14.72 -4.61
N ARG A 114 -3.80 14.30 -3.36
CA ARG A 114 -2.69 14.82 -2.56
C ARG A 114 -1.33 14.59 -3.25
N LEU A 115 -1.10 13.40 -3.80
CA LEU A 115 0.13 13.10 -4.55
C LEU A 115 0.31 14.02 -5.77
N LEU A 116 -0.76 14.33 -6.51
CA LEU A 116 -0.70 15.29 -7.61
C LEU A 116 -0.26 16.68 -7.14
N VAL A 117 -0.83 17.16 -6.02
CA VAL A 117 -0.43 18.45 -5.41
C VAL A 117 1.04 18.42 -4.99
N GLU A 118 1.48 17.36 -4.30
CA GLU A 118 2.87 17.19 -3.85
C GLU A 118 3.88 17.14 -5.01
N HIS A 119 3.45 16.64 -6.17
CA HIS A 119 4.27 16.62 -7.40
C HIS A 119 4.14 17.91 -8.25
N GLY A 120 3.35 18.89 -7.79
CA GLY A 120 3.16 20.17 -8.50
C GLY A 120 2.17 20.12 -9.67
N GLU A 121 1.46 19.02 -9.85
CA GLU A 121 0.47 18.81 -10.91
C GLU A 121 -0.89 19.43 -10.53
N LEU A 122 -0.90 20.73 -10.25
CA LEU A 122 -2.03 21.42 -9.62
C LEU A 122 -3.31 21.39 -10.48
N GLU A 123 -3.21 21.63 -11.79
CA GLU A 123 -4.37 21.58 -12.69
C GLU A 123 -5.02 20.20 -12.68
N ARG A 124 -4.21 19.15 -12.83
CA ARG A 124 -4.68 17.76 -12.76
C ARG A 124 -5.22 17.39 -11.38
N ALA A 125 -4.66 17.94 -10.31
CA ALA A 125 -5.17 17.75 -8.96
C ALA A 125 -6.58 18.33 -8.82
N VAL A 126 -6.84 19.52 -9.35
CA VAL A 126 -8.18 20.13 -9.35
C VAL A 126 -9.14 19.32 -10.21
N GLU A 127 -8.74 18.95 -11.42
CA GLU A 127 -9.58 18.13 -12.31
C GLU A 127 -9.94 16.78 -11.69
N ALA A 128 -8.97 16.07 -11.12
CA ALA A 128 -9.20 14.80 -10.44
C ALA A 128 -10.10 14.96 -9.21
N HIS A 129 -9.87 16.01 -8.41
CA HIS A 129 -10.68 16.31 -7.22
C HIS A 129 -12.15 16.56 -7.57
N VAL A 130 -12.41 17.36 -8.61
CA VAL A 130 -13.75 17.62 -9.14
C VAL A 130 -14.33 16.34 -9.75
N GLY A 131 -13.55 15.60 -10.54
CA GLY A 131 -13.98 14.36 -11.19
C GLY A 131 -14.38 13.25 -10.20
N PHE A 132 -13.73 13.20 -9.04
CA PHE A 132 -14.09 12.29 -7.95
C PHE A 132 -15.25 12.80 -7.08
N GLY A 133 -15.64 14.07 -7.20
CA GLY A 133 -16.69 14.66 -6.36
C GLY A 133 -16.29 14.78 -4.89
N LEU A 134 -15.00 14.98 -4.60
CA LEU A 134 -14.51 15.11 -3.22
C LEU A 134 -14.97 16.43 -2.59
N PRO A 135 -15.36 16.44 -1.31
CA PRO A 135 -15.81 17.64 -0.64
C PRO A 135 -14.66 18.61 -0.36
N GLY A 136 -14.96 19.92 -0.39
CA GLY A 136 -13.98 20.99 -0.15
C GLY A 136 -13.02 21.20 -1.33
N PRO A 137 -12.02 22.09 -1.21
CA PRO A 137 -10.93 22.20 -2.18
C PRO A 137 -9.85 21.13 -1.93
N PRO A 138 -9.05 20.75 -2.95
CA PRO A 138 -7.97 19.80 -2.78
C PRO A 138 -6.95 20.31 -1.75
N PRO A 139 -6.56 19.48 -0.77
CA PRO A 139 -5.65 19.90 0.30
C PRO A 139 -4.30 20.33 -0.26
N GLY A 140 -3.80 21.50 0.17
CA GLY A 140 -2.57 22.11 -0.33
C GLY A 140 -2.74 22.97 -1.59
N CYS A 141 -3.89 22.91 -2.25
CA CYS A 141 -4.19 23.78 -3.39
C CYS A 141 -4.73 25.15 -2.96
N GLU A 142 -5.33 25.29 -1.77
CA GLU A 142 -5.86 26.56 -1.26
C GLU A 142 -4.80 27.67 -1.22
N ASP A 143 -3.57 27.35 -0.81
CA ASP A 143 -2.47 28.31 -0.74
C ASP A 143 -1.87 28.60 -2.12
N ALA A 144 -1.74 27.59 -2.97
CA ALA A 144 -1.20 27.74 -4.33
C ALA A 144 -2.13 28.54 -5.25
N LEU A 145 -3.45 28.29 -5.20
CA LEU A 145 -4.45 29.03 -5.97
C LEU A 145 -4.55 30.49 -5.49
N ARG A 146 -4.45 30.73 -4.18
CA ARG A 146 -4.36 32.08 -3.60
C ARG A 146 -3.10 32.82 -4.04
N LEU A 147 -1.94 32.16 -4.05
CA LEU A 147 -0.68 32.75 -4.50
C LEU A 147 -0.69 33.05 -6.00
N GLN A 148 -1.28 32.18 -6.82
CA GLN A 148 -1.44 32.40 -8.27
C GLN A 148 -2.39 33.57 -8.57
N GLN A 149 -3.53 33.64 -7.89
CA GLN A 149 -4.46 34.77 -7.99
C GLN A 149 -3.85 36.10 -7.50
N GLN A 150 -2.97 36.05 -6.49
CA GLN A 150 -2.22 37.21 -6.02
C GLN A 150 -1.13 37.64 -7.00
N ALA A 151 -0.46 36.69 -7.66
CA ALA A 151 0.54 36.97 -8.70
C ALA A 151 -0.10 37.60 -9.93
N GLU A 152 -1.22 37.06 -10.43
CA GLU A 152 -1.95 37.60 -11.58
C GLU A 152 -2.48 39.03 -11.33
N ARG A 153 -2.95 39.33 -10.10
CA ARG A 153 -3.37 40.68 -9.72
C ARG A 153 -2.23 41.71 -9.69
N LYS A 154 -0.99 41.29 -9.45
CA LYS A 154 0.19 42.17 -9.46
C LYS A 154 0.68 42.52 -10.87
N TYR A 155 0.33 41.72 -11.88
CA TYR A 155 0.72 41.99 -13.28
C TYR A 155 -0.32 42.82 -14.06
N LEU A 156 -1.50 43.05 -13.48
CA LEU A 156 -2.59 43.85 -14.07
C LEU A 156 -2.71 45.27 -13.48
N GLN A 157 -1.77 45.68 -12.62
CA GLN A 157 -1.60 47.05 -12.12
C GLN A 157 -0.31 47.67 -12.69
#